data_AF-A0A2N6GHJ1-F1
#
_entry.id   AF-A0A2N6GHJ1-F1
#
_cell.length_a   1.000
_cell.length_b   1.000
_cell.length_c   1.000
_cell.angle_alpha   90.00
_cell.angle_beta   90.00
_cell.angle_gamma   90.00
#
_symmetry.space_group_name_H-M   'P 1'
#
loop_
_entity.id
_entity.type
_entity.pdbx_description
1 polymer ?
#
loop_
_entity_poly.entity_id
_entity_poly.type
_entity_poly.pdbx_seq_one_letter_code
_entity_poly.pdbx_strand_id
1 'polypeptide(L)'
;MLGKYSQKGFTLVEVLIVVIILAILAAIVVPQFSSSTQDAKVSSLDTSLANMRSAIDLYHQQHGDYPSAKTAVPGNCAGTAGTGAINTPAAFQDQLAYYTNATGQACTTKDDGAGDTNAYPFGPYLKKRDLPTNPISLDATLVVVNAGDLNMAGSNPAGGWRFDNKTGKFIADDSVNTDANSVTYDKH
;
A
#
# COMPACT_ATOMS: atom_id res chain seq x y z
N MET A 1 -20.38 -53.76 47.35
CA MET A 1 -20.57 -52.42 47.91
C MET A 1 -19.63 -51.47 47.16
N LEU A 2 -20.14 -50.54 46.35
CA LEU A 2 -19.31 -49.53 45.69
C LEU A 2 -19.08 -48.37 46.65
N GLY A 3 -17.82 -48.11 47.01
CA GLY A 3 -17.42 -46.94 47.79
C GLY A 3 -17.71 -45.65 47.00
N LYS A 4 -18.58 -44.80 47.53
CA LYS A 4 -18.80 -43.45 47.02
C LYS A 4 -17.55 -42.61 47.32
N TYR A 5 -16.81 -42.22 46.28
CA TYR A 5 -15.79 -41.19 46.40
C TYR A 5 -16.47 -39.85 46.71
N SER A 6 -16.16 -39.29 47.88
CA SER A 6 -16.66 -37.98 48.29
C SER A 6 -16.05 -36.91 47.38
N GLN A 7 -16.86 -36.31 46.51
CA GLN A 7 -16.43 -35.20 45.66
C GLN A 7 -16.15 -33.99 46.57
N LYS A 8 -14.86 -33.68 46.77
CA LYS A 8 -14.44 -32.45 47.45
C LYS A 8 -14.78 -31.27 46.53
N GLY A 9 -15.70 -30.42 46.97
CA GLY A 9 -16.03 -29.17 46.27
C GLY A 9 -14.86 -28.18 46.37
N PHE A 10 -14.72 -27.35 45.34
CA PHE A 10 -13.73 -26.26 45.30
C PHE A 10 -13.93 -25.29 46.47
N THR A 11 -12.83 -24.84 47.07
CA THR A 11 -12.89 -23.80 48.10
C THR A 11 -13.03 -22.41 47.46
N LEU A 12 -13.73 -21.49 48.13
CA LEU A 12 -13.79 -20.09 47.70
C LEU A 12 -12.40 -19.46 47.60
N VAL A 13 -11.47 -19.89 48.45
CA VAL A 13 -10.08 -19.42 48.47
C VAL A 13 -9.32 -19.88 47.22
N GLU A 14 -9.54 -21.11 46.74
CA GLU A 14 -8.94 -21.58 45.48
C GLU A 14 -9.40 -20.75 44.30
N VAL A 15 -10.70 -20.46 44.20
CA VAL A 15 -11.23 -19.64 43.10
C VAL A 15 -10.69 -18.21 43.19
N LEU A 16 -10.56 -17.65 44.40
CA LEU A 16 -10.01 -16.30 44.63
C LEU A 16 -8.56 -16.19 44.13
N ILE A 17 -7.70 -17.15 44.45
CA ILE A 17 -6.29 -17.12 44.02
C ILE A 17 -6.19 -17.24 42.50
N VAL A 18 -7.02 -18.10 41.89
CA VAL A 18 -7.03 -18.27 40.42
C VAL A 18 -7.39 -16.97 39.71
N VAL A 19 -8.44 -16.26 40.14
CA VAL A 19 -8.82 -14.99 39.48
C VAL A 19 -7.77 -13.89 39.69
N ILE A 20 -7.07 -13.87 40.83
CA ILE A 20 -5.97 -12.93 41.08
C ILE A 20 -4.80 -13.21 40.12
N ILE A 21 -4.41 -14.47 39.94
CA ILE A 21 -3.35 -14.84 39.01
C ILE A 21 -3.74 -14.47 37.57
N LEU A 22 -4.98 -14.76 37.17
CA LEU A 22 -5.48 -14.39 35.83
C LEU A 22 -5.49 -12.88 35.61
N ALA A 23 -5.84 -12.07 36.62
CA ALA A 23 -5.81 -10.62 36.54
C ALA A 23 -4.39 -10.06 36.35
N ILE A 24 -3.39 -10.61 37.07
CA ILE A 24 -1.98 -10.21 36.93
C ILE A 24 -1.44 -10.60 35.54
N LEU A 25 -1.73 -11.82 35.08
CA LEU A 25 -1.30 -12.28 33.76
C LEU A 25 -1.91 -11.42 32.65
N ALA A 26 -3.20 -11.10 32.73
CA ALA A 26 -3.87 -10.24 31.74
C ALA A 26 -3.24 -8.82 31.69
N ALA A 27 -2.90 -8.24 32.84
CA ALA A 27 -2.32 -6.90 32.91
C ALA A 27 -0.94 -6.78 32.23
N ILE A 28 -0.13 -7.84 32.26
CA ILE A 28 1.21 -7.85 31.62
C ILE A 28 1.09 -8.15 30.12
N VAL A 29 0.20 -9.06 29.75
CA VAL A 29 0.11 -9.60 28.39
C VAL A 29 -0.56 -8.62 27.41
N VAL A 30 -1.62 -7.92 27.83
CA VAL A 30 -2.36 -6.97 26.98
C VAL A 30 -1.49 -5.84 26.39
N PRO A 31 -0.65 -5.12 27.15
CA PRO A 31 0.16 -4.04 26.59
C PRO A 31 1.22 -4.54 25.59
N GLN A 32 1.75 -5.76 25.76
CA GLN A 32 2.81 -6.31 24.90
C GLN A 32 2.32 -6.69 23.49
N PHE A 33 1.07 -7.15 23.35
CA PHE A 33 0.50 -7.51 22.05
C PHE A 33 0.12 -6.29 21.19
N SER A 34 -0.21 -5.15 21.82
CA SER A 34 -0.60 -3.93 21.11
C SER A 34 0.57 -3.26 20.39
N SER A 35 1.79 -3.27 20.95
CA SER A 35 2.96 -2.63 20.34
C SER A 35 3.51 -3.43 19.16
N SER A 36 3.64 -4.75 19.31
CA SER A 36 4.17 -5.64 18.26
C SER A 36 3.35 -5.61 16.96
N THR A 37 2.04 -5.39 17.07
CA THR A 37 1.14 -5.28 15.91
C THR A 37 1.35 -3.97 15.16
N GLN A 38 1.65 -2.88 15.86
CA GLN A 38 1.91 -1.59 15.23
C GLN A 38 3.26 -1.59 14.50
N ASP A 39 4.30 -2.15 15.10
CA ASP A 39 5.62 -2.28 14.48
C ASP A 39 5.57 -3.11 13.19
N ALA A 40 4.76 -4.18 13.18
CA ALA A 40 4.54 -4.99 11.99
C ALA A 40 3.85 -4.20 10.85
N LYS A 41 2.91 -3.31 11.18
CA LYS A 41 2.25 -2.45 10.19
C LYS A 41 3.22 -1.44 9.57
N VAL A 42 4.07 -0.81 10.40
CA VAL A 42 5.08 0.15 9.92
C VAL A 42 6.11 -0.56 9.03
N SER A 43 6.61 -1.73 9.44
CA SER A 43 7.55 -2.50 8.61
C SER A 43 6.95 -2.92 7.26
N SER A 44 5.66 -3.29 7.24
CA SER A 44 4.94 -3.59 6.00
C SER A 44 4.74 -2.35 5.13
N LEU A 45 4.48 -1.19 5.75
CA LEU A 45 4.39 0.10 5.06
C LEU A 45 5.72 0.45 4.40
N ASP A 46 6.83 0.38 5.13
CA ASP A 46 8.17 0.70 4.62
C ASP A 46 8.52 -0.16 3.40
N THR A 47 8.25 -1.46 3.49
CA THR A 47 8.46 -2.40 2.38
C THR A 47 7.60 -2.02 1.16
N SER A 48 6.35 -1.65 1.38
CA SER A 48 5.43 -1.25 0.31
C SER A 48 5.87 0.06 -0.34
N LEU A 49 6.26 1.05 0.45
CA LEU A 49 6.79 2.34 -0.02
C LEU A 49 8.07 2.15 -0.83
N ALA A 50 9.03 1.36 -0.34
CA ALA A 50 10.29 1.09 -1.02
C ALA A 50 10.06 0.43 -2.40
N ASN A 51 9.18 -0.57 -2.46
CA ASN A 51 8.84 -1.24 -3.72
C ASN A 51 8.17 -0.28 -4.72
N MET A 52 7.21 0.53 -4.26
CA MET A 52 6.50 1.48 -5.12
C MET A 52 7.42 2.59 -5.64
N ARG A 53 8.23 3.19 -4.77
CA ARG A 53 9.17 4.24 -5.16
C ARG A 53 10.21 3.73 -6.14
N SER A 54 10.74 2.51 -5.94
CA SER A 54 11.67 1.89 -6.88
C SER A 54 11.05 1.72 -8.28
N ALA A 55 9.77 1.34 -8.36
CA ALA A 55 9.06 1.22 -9.64
C ALA A 55 8.82 2.58 -10.31
N ILE A 56 8.43 3.59 -9.52
CA ILE A 56 8.25 4.98 -9.99
C ILE A 56 9.57 5.54 -10.55
N ASP A 57 10.67 5.34 -9.83
CA ASP A 57 11.98 5.83 -10.23
C ASP A 57 12.47 5.15 -11.52
N LEU A 58 12.24 3.85 -11.65
CA LEU A 58 12.60 3.12 -12.87
C LEU A 58 11.77 3.57 -14.08
N TYR A 59 10.48 3.87 -13.88
CA TYR A 59 9.65 4.47 -14.92
C TYR A 59 10.18 5.84 -15.34
N HIS A 60 10.46 6.71 -14.36
CA HIS A 60 10.96 8.07 -14.59
C HIS A 60 12.31 8.07 -15.32
N GLN A 61 13.22 7.14 -15.00
CA GLN A 61 14.48 6.99 -15.72
C GLN A 61 14.32 6.66 -17.20
N GLN A 62 13.25 5.94 -17.57
CA GLN A 62 13.01 5.52 -18.95
C GLN A 62 12.21 6.54 -19.77
N HIS A 63 11.34 7.30 -19.11
CA HIS A 63 10.41 8.22 -19.78
C HIS A 63 10.78 9.71 -19.61
N GLY A 64 11.58 10.06 -18.61
CA GLY A 64 11.90 11.45 -18.24
C GLY A 64 10.76 12.20 -17.54
N ASP A 65 9.57 11.62 -17.50
CA ASP A 65 8.41 12.09 -16.76
C ASP A 65 7.99 11.04 -15.72
N TYR A 66 7.39 11.48 -14.61
CA TYR A 66 6.81 10.56 -13.64
C TYR A 66 5.50 9.94 -14.16
N PRO A 67 5.08 8.76 -13.64
CA PRO A 67 3.81 8.15 -14.00
C PRO A 67 2.65 9.14 -13.83
N SER A 68 1.57 8.97 -14.59
CA SER A 68 0.40 9.84 -14.75
C SER A 68 0.64 11.24 -15.31
N ALA A 69 1.89 11.70 -15.48
CA ALA A 69 2.18 12.99 -16.11
C ALA A 69 1.82 13.01 -17.62
N LYS A 70 1.78 11.82 -18.24
CA LYS A 70 1.29 11.58 -19.60
C LYS A 70 0.11 10.63 -19.60
N THR A 71 -0.63 10.62 -20.70
CA THR A 71 -1.74 9.68 -20.91
C THR A 71 -1.20 8.26 -21.10
N ALA A 72 -1.86 7.29 -20.47
CA ALA A 72 -1.59 5.88 -20.68
C ALA A 72 -2.35 5.31 -21.89
N VAL A 73 -3.27 6.08 -22.48
CA VAL A 73 -4.13 5.62 -23.57
C VAL A 73 -3.35 5.51 -24.89
N PRO A 74 -3.22 4.31 -25.47
CA PRO A 74 -2.59 4.11 -26.77
C PRO A 74 -3.53 4.40 -27.94
N GLY A 75 -2.95 4.58 -29.13
CA GLY A 75 -3.72 4.55 -30.39
C GLY A 75 -4.09 3.11 -30.81
N ASN A 76 -3.11 2.21 -30.77
CA ASN A 76 -3.25 0.79 -31.09
C ASN A 76 -2.61 -0.08 -29.99
N CYS A 77 -3.20 -1.22 -29.67
CA CYS A 77 -2.65 -2.20 -28.73
C CYS A 77 -3.22 -3.58 -29.10
N ALA A 78 -2.35 -4.59 -29.25
CA ALA A 78 -2.80 -5.96 -29.53
C ALA A 78 -3.48 -6.61 -28.31
N GLY A 79 -3.09 -6.19 -27.10
CA GLY A 79 -3.65 -6.63 -25.83
C GLY A 79 -4.73 -5.73 -25.27
N THR A 80 -4.73 -5.58 -23.96
CA THR A 80 -5.58 -4.62 -23.24
C THR A 80 -4.87 -3.27 -23.21
N ALA A 81 -5.50 -2.28 -23.82
CA ALA A 81 -5.03 -0.90 -23.80
C ALA A 81 -5.14 -0.28 -22.39
N GLY A 82 -4.19 0.58 -22.05
CA GLY A 82 -4.33 1.50 -20.93
C GLY A 82 -5.53 2.44 -21.15
N THR A 83 -6.19 2.82 -20.07
CA THR A 83 -7.37 3.70 -20.08
C THR A 83 -7.12 5.00 -19.33
N GLY A 84 -5.99 5.11 -18.63
CA GLY A 84 -5.65 6.26 -17.80
C GLY A 84 -5.40 7.56 -18.56
N ALA A 85 -6.18 8.59 -18.24
CA ALA A 85 -5.93 9.97 -18.66
C ALA A 85 -4.86 10.65 -17.79
N ILE A 86 -4.32 11.77 -18.26
CA ILE A 86 -3.30 12.56 -17.53
C ILE A 86 -3.81 12.93 -16.12
N ASN A 87 -2.92 12.87 -15.12
CA ASN A 87 -3.19 13.13 -13.70
C ASN A 87 -4.24 12.22 -13.05
N THR A 88 -4.45 11.01 -13.59
CA THR A 88 -5.40 10.05 -13.00
C THR A 88 -4.68 8.86 -12.34
N PRO A 89 -5.29 8.26 -11.30
CA PRO A 89 -4.79 7.00 -10.73
C PRO A 89 -4.71 5.87 -11.75
N ALA A 90 -5.65 5.82 -12.70
CA ALA A 90 -5.63 4.83 -13.78
C ALA A 90 -4.37 4.95 -14.64
N ALA A 91 -3.92 6.17 -14.96
CA ALA A 91 -2.69 6.35 -15.75
C ALA A 91 -1.46 5.87 -14.99
N PHE A 92 -1.38 6.20 -13.70
CA PHE A 92 -0.32 5.70 -12.82
C PHE A 92 -0.28 4.17 -12.80
N GLN A 93 -1.44 3.53 -12.58
CA GLN A 93 -1.56 2.07 -12.50
C GLN A 93 -1.22 1.39 -13.83
N ASP A 94 -1.78 1.88 -14.95
CA ASP A 94 -1.55 1.32 -16.27
C ASP A 94 -0.07 1.43 -16.66
N GLN A 95 0.56 2.58 -16.44
CA GLN A 95 1.97 2.82 -16.80
C GLN A 95 2.96 2.00 -15.99
N LEU A 96 2.65 1.72 -14.72
CA LEU A 96 3.52 0.91 -13.87
C LEU A 96 3.30 -0.60 -14.05
N ALA A 97 2.09 -1.04 -14.38
CA ALA A 97 1.75 -2.45 -14.44
C ALA A 97 1.76 -3.07 -15.84
N TYR A 98 1.67 -2.26 -16.90
CA TYR A 98 1.70 -2.72 -18.29
C TYR A 98 3.03 -2.36 -18.97
N TYR A 99 3.19 -2.84 -20.21
CA TYR A 99 4.30 -2.39 -21.04
C TYR A 99 4.01 -0.98 -21.56
N THR A 100 5.05 -0.17 -21.70
CA THR A 100 4.93 1.22 -22.14
C THR A 100 5.83 1.53 -23.33
N ASN A 101 5.41 2.50 -24.13
CA ASN A 101 6.21 3.08 -25.20
C ASN A 101 6.91 4.37 -24.73
N ALA A 102 7.74 4.98 -25.57
CA ALA A 102 8.52 6.16 -25.19
C ALA A 102 7.67 7.37 -24.75
N THR A 103 6.38 7.42 -25.09
CA THR A 103 5.47 8.51 -24.69
C THR A 103 4.65 8.17 -23.44
N GLY A 104 4.83 6.98 -22.87
CA GLY A 104 4.13 6.50 -21.68
C GLY A 104 2.75 5.90 -21.96
N GLN A 105 2.39 5.62 -23.22
CA GLN A 105 1.17 4.88 -23.53
C GLN A 105 1.36 3.41 -23.15
N ALA A 106 0.30 2.76 -22.70
CA ALA A 106 0.37 1.46 -22.04
C ALA A 106 -0.42 0.38 -22.78
N CYS A 107 0.14 -0.83 -22.84
CA CYS A 107 -0.47 -2.02 -23.42
C CYS A 107 -0.03 -3.28 -22.67
N THR A 108 -0.91 -4.26 -22.47
CA THR A 108 -0.52 -5.52 -21.78
C THR A 108 0.42 -6.41 -22.58
N THR A 109 0.66 -6.07 -23.86
CA THR A 109 1.60 -6.73 -24.77
C THR A 109 2.59 -5.73 -25.33
N LYS A 110 3.74 -6.22 -25.82
CA LYS A 110 4.71 -5.39 -26.55
C LYS A 110 4.24 -5.01 -27.96
N ASP A 111 3.31 -5.78 -28.50
CA ASP A 111 2.73 -5.64 -29.84
C ASP A 111 1.59 -4.61 -29.86
N ASP A 112 1.62 -3.72 -30.86
CA ASP A 112 0.57 -2.73 -31.09
C ASP A 112 -0.65 -3.28 -31.86
N GLY A 113 -0.55 -4.45 -32.45
CA GLY A 113 -1.63 -5.05 -33.25
C GLY A 113 -1.80 -4.40 -34.63
N ALA A 114 -0.87 -3.52 -35.02
CA ALA A 114 -0.81 -2.85 -36.31
C ALA A 114 0.50 -3.16 -37.08
N GLY A 115 1.26 -4.14 -36.60
CA GLY A 115 2.44 -4.68 -37.28
C GLY A 115 3.77 -4.36 -36.60
N ASP A 116 3.78 -3.56 -35.53
CA ASP A 116 4.96 -3.36 -34.68
C ASP A 116 4.85 -4.22 -33.40
N THR A 117 5.54 -5.35 -33.42
CA THR A 117 5.55 -6.31 -32.32
C THR A 117 6.34 -5.87 -31.08
N ASN A 118 7.03 -4.72 -31.16
CA ASN A 118 7.83 -4.17 -30.07
C ASN A 118 7.58 -2.66 -29.84
N ALA A 119 6.37 -2.19 -30.15
CA ALA A 119 5.94 -0.82 -29.93
C ALA A 119 5.99 -0.38 -28.44
N TYR A 120 5.84 -1.33 -27.50
CA TYR A 120 5.89 -1.09 -26.05
C TYR A 120 7.09 -1.80 -25.40
N PRO A 121 8.33 -1.29 -25.53
CA PRO A 121 9.52 -1.99 -25.09
C PRO A 121 9.78 -1.92 -23.58
N PHE A 122 9.18 -0.95 -22.86
CA PHE A 122 9.47 -0.65 -21.46
C PHE A 122 8.51 -1.34 -20.49
N GLY A 123 8.95 -1.55 -19.24
CA GLY A 123 8.15 -2.20 -18.20
C GLY A 123 7.83 -3.68 -18.44
N PRO A 124 6.83 -4.24 -17.74
CA PRO A 124 6.15 -3.64 -16.60
C PRO A 124 7.06 -3.51 -15.38
N TYR A 125 6.78 -2.53 -14.52
CA TYR A 125 7.56 -2.23 -13.32
C TYR A 125 6.94 -2.88 -12.07
N LEU A 126 5.63 -3.13 -12.11
CA LEU A 126 4.87 -3.83 -11.09
C LEU A 126 4.28 -5.12 -11.66
N LYS A 127 4.18 -6.14 -10.81
CA LYS A 127 3.58 -7.44 -11.19
C LYS A 127 2.06 -7.41 -11.26
N LYS A 128 1.44 -6.41 -10.64
CA LYS A 128 -0.01 -6.25 -10.54
C LYS A 128 -0.36 -4.79 -10.78
N ARG A 129 -1.54 -4.58 -11.37
CA ARG A 129 -2.12 -3.25 -11.59
C ARG A 129 -2.69 -2.65 -10.31
N ASP A 130 -3.26 -3.48 -9.46
CA ASP A 130 -3.78 -3.06 -8.17
C ASP A 130 -2.64 -2.77 -7.20
N LEU A 131 -2.79 -1.68 -6.45
CA LEU A 131 -1.84 -1.29 -5.42
C LEU A 131 -1.96 -2.18 -4.19
N PRO A 132 -0.85 -2.38 -3.44
CA PRO A 132 -0.94 -3.03 -2.14
C PRO A 132 -1.85 -2.23 -1.22
N THR A 133 -2.58 -2.91 -0.34
CA THR A 133 -3.36 -2.26 0.71
C THR A 133 -2.43 -1.56 1.68
N ASN A 134 -2.67 -0.28 1.95
CA ASN A 134 -1.97 0.47 2.98
C ASN A 134 -2.23 -0.19 4.36
N PRO A 135 -1.20 -0.67 5.08
CA PRO A 135 -1.36 -1.35 6.38
C PRO A 135 -1.93 -0.47 7.50
N ILE A 136 -1.88 0.86 7.34
CA ILE A 136 -2.32 1.84 8.33
C ILE A 136 -3.79 2.19 8.10
N SER A 137 -4.16 2.61 6.89
CA SER A 137 -5.54 3.00 6.57
C SER A 137 -6.43 1.82 6.17
N LEU A 138 -5.85 0.65 5.90
CA LEU A 138 -6.52 -0.53 5.34
C LEU A 138 -7.23 -0.25 4.00
N ASP A 139 -6.69 0.67 3.21
CA ASP A 139 -7.21 1.07 1.91
C ASP A 139 -6.10 1.00 0.85
N ALA A 140 -6.46 0.69 -0.40
CA ALA A 140 -5.55 0.65 -1.54
C ALA A 140 -5.82 1.79 -2.55
N THR A 141 -6.74 2.71 -2.24
CA THR A 141 -7.02 3.89 -3.07
C THR A 141 -5.76 4.71 -3.32
N LEU A 142 -5.69 5.35 -4.48
CA LEU A 142 -4.60 6.24 -4.85
C LEU A 142 -5.17 7.60 -5.22
N VAL A 143 -4.61 8.64 -4.61
CA VAL A 143 -4.83 10.03 -5.00
C VAL A 143 -3.59 10.50 -5.77
N VAL A 144 -3.81 10.92 -7.02
CA VAL A 144 -2.78 11.57 -7.84
C VAL A 144 -2.94 13.08 -7.74
N VAL A 145 -1.85 13.76 -7.42
CA VAL A 145 -1.72 15.21 -7.33
C VAL A 145 -0.77 15.68 -8.43
N ASN A 146 -0.99 16.89 -8.92
CA ASN A 146 -0.14 17.56 -9.92
C ASN A 146 0.13 19.01 -9.48
N ALA A 147 0.62 19.18 -8.25
CA ALA A 147 0.77 20.48 -7.62
C ALA A 147 2.24 20.84 -7.35
N GLY A 148 3.16 19.88 -7.37
CA GLY A 148 4.54 20.08 -6.89
C GLY A 148 4.68 19.90 -5.38
N ASP A 149 3.56 19.65 -4.71
CA ASP A 149 3.45 19.15 -3.35
C ASP A 149 2.34 18.09 -3.29
N LEU A 150 2.27 17.37 -2.17
CA LEU A 150 1.25 16.34 -1.95
C LEU A 150 -0.10 16.91 -1.51
N ASN A 151 -0.21 18.25 -1.40
CA ASN A 151 -1.42 18.96 -0.98
C ASN A 151 -2.17 18.28 0.20
N MET A 152 -1.44 17.96 1.28
CA MET A 152 -2.00 17.25 2.44
C MET A 152 -2.73 18.20 3.41
N ALA A 153 -2.52 19.51 3.29
CA ALA A 153 -3.17 20.49 4.15
C ALA A 153 -4.65 20.66 3.73
N GLY A 154 -5.58 20.32 4.63
CA GLY A 154 -7.01 20.57 4.43
C GLY A 154 -7.75 19.56 3.54
N SER A 155 -7.08 18.50 3.07
CA SER A 155 -7.76 17.37 2.43
C SER A 155 -8.34 16.43 3.48
N ASN A 156 -9.62 16.05 3.36
CA ASN A 156 -10.14 14.87 4.04
C ASN A 156 -9.38 13.67 3.46
N PRO A 157 -8.49 13.00 4.20
CA PRO A 157 -7.65 11.94 3.64
C PRO A 157 -8.56 10.86 3.07
N ALA A 158 -8.28 10.40 1.84
CA ALA A 158 -9.05 9.34 1.23
C ALA A 158 -8.76 7.99 1.91
N GLY A 159 -7.62 7.89 2.60
CA GLY A 159 -6.99 6.61 2.89
C GLY A 159 -6.10 6.18 1.72
N GLY A 160 -5.31 5.13 1.94
CA GLY A 160 -4.52 4.50 0.90
C GLY A 160 -3.23 5.25 0.62
N TRP A 161 -3.04 5.70 -0.61
CA TRP A 161 -1.78 6.23 -1.09
C TRP A 161 -1.97 7.59 -1.74
N ARG A 162 -0.93 8.41 -1.65
CA ARG A 162 -0.87 9.69 -2.34
C ARG A 162 0.41 9.81 -3.13
N PHE A 163 0.28 10.33 -4.34
CA PHE A 163 1.36 10.50 -5.29
C PHE A 163 1.31 11.88 -5.94
N ASP A 164 2.42 12.61 -5.98
CA ASP A 164 2.54 13.84 -6.78
C ASP A 164 3.37 13.56 -8.04
N ASN A 165 2.74 13.71 -9.20
CA ASN A 165 3.36 13.38 -10.48
C ASN A 165 4.31 14.46 -11.02
N LYS A 166 4.47 15.58 -10.30
CA LYS A 166 5.51 16.57 -10.56
C LYS A 166 6.81 16.25 -9.83
N THR A 167 6.72 15.84 -8.57
CA THR A 167 7.89 15.60 -7.73
C THR A 167 8.29 14.13 -7.63
N GLY A 168 7.38 13.20 -7.97
CA GLY A 168 7.59 11.76 -7.79
C GLY A 168 7.36 11.28 -6.36
N LYS A 169 6.96 12.17 -5.44
CA LYS A 169 6.74 11.81 -4.04
C LYS A 169 5.56 10.85 -3.93
N PHE A 170 5.80 9.72 -3.26
CA PHE A 170 4.81 8.70 -2.95
C PHE A 170 4.80 8.41 -1.44
N ILE A 171 3.63 8.53 -0.81
CA ILE A 171 3.44 8.37 0.63
C ILE A 171 2.10 7.65 0.93
N ALA A 172 1.93 7.22 2.18
CA ALA A 172 0.63 6.85 2.72
C ALA A 172 -0.28 8.09 2.85
N ASP A 173 -1.55 7.98 2.44
CA ASP A 173 -2.56 9.04 2.64
C ASP A 173 -3.30 8.78 3.96
N ASP A 174 -2.93 9.50 5.02
CA ASP A 174 -3.66 9.52 6.28
C ASP A 174 -3.87 10.97 6.79
N SER A 175 -4.62 11.13 7.88
CA SER A 175 -4.97 12.45 8.43
C SER A 175 -3.81 13.19 9.12
N VAL A 176 -2.71 12.51 9.41
CA VAL A 176 -1.65 13.00 10.31
C VAL A 176 -0.26 13.02 9.65
N ASN A 177 -0.13 12.48 8.43
CA ASN A 177 1.10 12.26 7.67
C ASN A 177 2.27 11.73 8.52
N THR A 178 1.98 10.93 9.54
CA THR A 178 2.97 10.47 10.52
C THR A 178 2.65 9.08 11.03
N ASP A 179 3.69 8.30 11.29
CA ASP A 179 3.57 7.00 11.96
C ASP A 179 3.22 7.15 13.45
N ALA A 180 3.10 6.02 14.16
CA ALA A 180 2.81 6.00 15.60
C ALA A 180 3.88 6.69 16.47
N ASN A 181 5.07 6.97 15.92
CA ASN A 181 6.18 7.65 16.57
C ASN A 181 6.30 9.13 16.16
N SER A 182 5.31 9.67 15.45
CA SER A 182 5.32 11.04 14.90
C SER A 182 6.40 11.27 13.83
N VAL A 183 6.92 10.20 13.20
CA VAL A 183 7.83 10.28 12.06
C VAL A 183 6.99 10.44 10.79
N THR A 184 7.34 11.42 9.98
CA THR A 184 6.61 11.71 8.74
C THR A 184 6.93 10.67 7.66
N TYR A 185 5.92 10.23 6.89
CA TYR A 185 6.09 9.15 5.90
C TYR A 185 7.01 9.48 4.72
N ASP A 186 7.39 10.75 4.55
CA ASP A 186 8.42 11.17 3.61
C ASP A 186 9.84 10.79 4.04
N LYS A 187 10.04 10.44 5.31
CA LYS A 187 11.34 10.02 5.89
C LYS A 187 11.51 8.50 6.00
N HIS A 188 10.41 7.75 5.93
CA HIS A 188 10.42 6.32 5.61
C HIS A 188 10.73 6.18 4.13
#